data_AF-A0A2A6C989-F1
#
_entry.id   AF-A0A2A6C989-F1
#
_cell.length_a   1.000
_cell.length_b   1.000
_cell.length_c   1.000
_cell.angle_alpha   90.00
_cell.angle_beta   90.00
_cell.angle_gamma   90.00
#
_symmetry.space_group_name_H-M   'P 1'
#
loop_
_entity.id
_entity.type
_entity.pdbx_description
1 polymer ?
#
loop_
_entity_poly.entity_id
_entity_poly.type
_entity_poly.pdbx_seq_one_letter_code
_entity_poly.pdbx_strand_id
1 'polypeptide(L)'
;MFACFPTAADLEDDVEIAPLFIQKMTDEERKAFDGIYWNPNLEDADKTTKINKIAEAFKDAAQIADFKKWKTEQEAAKKAYEDRVAKLSAPVKAQYDKLISLRREAEKIRYNLSPEAREELGDLIR
;
A
#
# COMPACT_ATOMS: atom_id res chain seq x y z
N MET A 1 -20.75 18.52 13.23
CA MET A 1 -19.70 19.51 12.92
C MET A 1 -19.15 19.11 11.56
N PHE A 2 -19.58 19.79 10.51
CA PHE A 2 -19.27 19.45 9.12
C PHE A 2 -17.91 20.02 8.71
N ALA A 3 -17.19 19.19 7.95
CA ALA A 3 -16.14 19.46 6.97
C ALA A 3 -14.77 20.02 7.43
N CYS A 4 -13.73 19.25 7.14
CA CYS A 4 -12.84 19.61 6.03
C CYS A 4 -12.45 18.33 5.29
N PHE A 5 -13.11 18.07 4.16
CA PHE A 5 -12.45 17.33 3.09
C PHE A 5 -11.43 18.30 2.49
N PRO A 6 -10.16 17.89 2.30
CA PRO A 6 -9.18 18.74 1.65
C PRO A 6 -9.69 19.13 0.26
N THR A 7 -9.55 20.41 -0.07
CA THR A 7 -9.89 20.93 -1.39
C THR A 7 -8.79 20.58 -2.39
N ALA A 8 -9.09 20.58 -3.68
CA ALA A 8 -8.11 20.27 -4.73
C ALA A 8 -6.87 21.21 -4.72
N ALA A 9 -6.96 22.36 -4.04
CA ALA A 9 -5.84 23.28 -3.83
C ALA A 9 -4.92 22.89 -2.66
N ASP A 10 -5.32 21.94 -1.80
CA ASP A 10 -4.49 21.38 -0.72
C ASP A 10 -3.62 20.21 -1.20
N LEU A 11 -3.68 19.86 -2.50
CA LEU A 11 -2.96 18.73 -3.13
C LEU A 11 -1.81 19.17 -4.06
N GLU A 12 -1.52 20.47 -4.15
CA GLU A 12 -0.37 20.97 -4.91
C GLU A 12 0.86 21.02 -3.97
N ASP A 13 1.90 20.25 -4.32
CA ASP A 13 3.28 20.24 -3.79
C ASP A 13 3.68 19.35 -2.58
N ASP A 14 3.01 18.21 -2.37
CA ASP A 14 3.72 17.00 -1.92
C ASP A 14 3.61 15.95 -3.03
N VAL A 15 4.35 16.16 -4.12
CA VAL A 15 4.67 15.02 -4.99
C VAL A 15 5.43 14.07 -4.07
N GLU A 16 4.77 13.02 -3.57
CA GLU A 16 5.44 11.92 -2.89
C GLU A 16 6.44 11.35 -3.89
N ILE A 17 7.67 11.88 -3.82
CA ILE A 17 8.77 11.42 -4.63
C ILE A 17 8.96 9.97 -4.20
N ALA A 18 8.60 9.04 -5.10
CA ALA A 18 8.74 7.62 -4.85
C ALA A 18 10.14 7.34 -4.30
N PRO A 19 10.31 6.45 -3.32
CA PRO A 19 11.63 6.12 -2.77
C PRO A 19 12.68 5.88 -3.86
N LEU A 20 13.93 6.29 -3.60
CA LEU A 20 15.03 6.17 -4.57
C LEU A 20 15.15 4.73 -5.09
N PHE A 21 14.90 3.73 -4.25
CA PHE A 21 14.98 2.34 -4.65
C PHE A 21 13.98 1.99 -5.76
N ILE A 22 12.78 2.59 -5.73
CA ILE A 22 11.76 2.44 -6.76
C ILE A 22 12.14 3.22 -8.01
N GLN A 23 12.64 4.46 -7.86
CA GLN A 23 13.08 5.27 -9.00
C GLN A 23 14.16 4.60 -9.85
N LYS A 24 15.06 3.84 -9.20
CA LYS A 24 16.15 3.12 -9.86
C LYS A 24 15.77 1.73 -10.38
N MET A 25 14.55 1.24 -10.14
CA MET A 25 14.10 -0.03 -10.72
C MET A 25 13.96 0.05 -12.23
N THR A 26 14.24 -1.05 -12.93
CA THR A 26 13.80 -1.21 -14.32
C THR A 26 12.27 -1.27 -14.40
N ASP A 27 11.70 -1.04 -15.59
CA ASP A 27 10.25 -1.16 -15.79
C ASP A 27 9.72 -2.55 -15.41
N GLU A 28 10.52 -3.59 -15.62
CA GLU A 28 10.18 -4.97 -15.28
C GLU A 28 10.20 -5.20 -13.77
N GLU A 29 11.24 -4.72 -13.08
CA GLU A 29 11.35 -4.77 -11.61
C GLU A 29 10.22 -4.00 -10.94
N ARG A 30 9.89 -2.81 -11.47
CA ARG A 30 8.79 -1.98 -11.00
C ARG A 30 7.44 -2.67 -11.19
N LYS A 31 7.16 -3.20 -12.38
CA LYS A 31 5.93 -3.97 -12.63
C LYS A 31 5.80 -5.18 -11.71
N ALA A 32 6.91 -5.88 -11.46
CA ALA A 32 6.92 -7.00 -10.52
C ALA A 32 6.65 -6.53 -9.09
N PHE A 33 7.30 -5.46 -8.64
CA PHE A 33 7.08 -4.86 -7.33
C PHE A 33 5.63 -4.43 -7.13
N ASP A 34 5.08 -3.64 -8.06
CA ASP A 34 3.70 -3.15 -7.99
C ASP A 34 2.69 -4.30 -8.00
N GLY A 35 2.93 -5.31 -8.85
CA GLY A 35 2.11 -6.52 -8.91
C GLY A 35 2.12 -7.36 -7.63
N ILE A 36 3.12 -7.20 -6.75
CA ILE A 36 3.17 -7.83 -5.43
C ILE A 36 2.57 -6.90 -4.37
N TYR A 37 3.01 -5.65 -4.34
CA TYR A 37 2.67 -4.68 -3.30
C TYR A 37 1.16 -4.41 -3.27
N TRP A 38 0.56 -4.19 -4.45
CA TRP A 38 -0.85 -3.86 -4.61
C TRP A 38 -1.78 -5.07 -4.68
N ASN A 39 -1.26 -6.30 -4.57
CA ASN A 39 -2.09 -7.50 -4.69
C ASN A 39 -2.86 -7.77 -3.38
N PRO A 40 -4.19 -7.64 -3.34
CA PRO A 40 -4.97 -7.88 -2.13
C PRO A 40 -5.19 -9.37 -1.84
N ASN A 41 -4.79 -10.25 -2.75
CA ASN A 41 -4.86 -11.70 -2.59
C ASN A 41 -3.58 -12.29 -1.97
N LEU A 42 -2.55 -11.48 -1.73
CA LEU A 42 -1.33 -11.90 -1.03
C LEU A 42 -1.35 -11.43 0.43
N GLU A 43 -0.92 -12.31 1.32
CA GLU A 43 -0.69 -11.99 2.72
C GLU A 43 0.57 -11.11 2.87
N ASP A 44 0.58 -10.24 3.90
CA ASP A 44 1.68 -9.30 4.15
C ASP A 44 3.05 -9.99 4.25
N ALA A 45 3.10 -11.17 4.87
CA ALA A 45 4.33 -11.95 5.01
C ALA A 45 4.87 -12.44 3.65
N ASP A 46 3.96 -12.85 2.76
CA ASP A 46 4.32 -13.29 1.41
C ASP A 46 4.76 -12.11 0.55
N LYS A 47 4.07 -10.97 0.66
CA LYS A 47 4.49 -9.71 0.01
C LYS A 47 5.89 -9.33 0.44
N THR A 48 6.16 -9.34 1.75
CA THR A 48 7.47 -9.01 2.31
C THR A 48 8.55 -9.92 1.76
N THR A 49 8.32 -11.24 1.77
CA THR A 49 9.25 -12.23 1.21
C THR A 49 9.53 -11.97 -0.26
N LYS A 50 8.50 -11.76 -1.08
CA LYS A 50 8.64 -11.55 -2.53
C LYS A 50 9.32 -10.21 -2.85
N ILE A 51 9.02 -9.14 -2.12
CA ILE A 51 9.66 -7.83 -2.29
C ILE A 51 11.15 -7.89 -1.91
N ASN A 52 11.51 -8.59 -0.82
CA ASN A 52 12.92 -8.77 -0.46
C ASN A 52 13.69 -9.49 -1.58
N LYS A 53 13.08 -10.47 -2.26
CA LYS A 53 13.70 -11.15 -3.40
C LYS A 53 13.95 -10.23 -4.60
N ILE A 54 13.08 -9.25 -4.84
CA ILE A 54 13.34 -8.22 -5.86
C ILE A 54 14.57 -7.40 -5.45
N ALA A 55 14.65 -7.02 -4.17
CA ALA A 55 15.77 -6.22 -3.67
C ALA A 55 17.12 -6.96 -3.67
N GLU A 56 17.15 -8.29 -3.70
CA GLU A 56 18.38 -9.08 -3.88
C GLU A 56 19.03 -8.84 -5.26
N ALA A 57 18.25 -8.43 -6.26
CA ALA A 57 18.76 -8.11 -7.60
C ALA A 57 19.40 -6.71 -7.68
N PHE A 58 19.18 -5.85 -6.68
CA PHE A 58 19.74 -4.50 -6.68
C PHE A 58 21.26 -4.56 -6.59
N LYS A 59 21.92 -3.81 -7.48
CA LYS A 59 23.40 -3.76 -7.57
C LYS A 59 23.97 -2.46 -6.98
N ASP A 60 23.14 -1.42 -6.88
CA ASP A 60 23.54 -0.10 -6.44
C ASP A 60 23.44 0.03 -4.90
N ALA A 61 24.55 0.41 -4.26
CA ALA A 61 24.60 0.49 -2.80
C ALA A 61 23.62 1.53 -2.21
N ALA A 62 23.38 2.64 -2.91
CA ALA A 62 22.43 3.65 -2.46
C ALA A 62 20.98 3.15 -2.61
N GLN A 63 20.67 2.40 -3.66
CA GLN A 63 19.38 1.74 -3.88
C GLN A 63 19.08 0.73 -2.77
N ILE A 64 20.06 -0.11 -2.41
CA ILE A 64 19.93 -1.09 -1.32
C ILE A 64 19.73 -0.39 0.03
N ALA A 65 20.50 0.67 0.29
CA ALA A 65 20.38 1.42 1.54
C ALA A 65 19.01 2.09 1.68
N ASP A 66 18.51 2.70 0.60
CA ASP A 66 17.19 3.32 0.56
C ASP A 66 16.06 2.29 0.75
N PHE A 67 16.15 1.12 0.09
CA PHE A 67 15.19 0.03 0.30
C PHE A 67 15.14 -0.44 1.76
N LYS A 68 16.29 -0.59 2.41
CA LYS A 68 16.36 -0.99 3.82
C LYS A 68 15.72 0.06 4.72
N LYS A 69 15.99 1.35 4.47
CA LYS A 69 15.38 2.45 5.21
C LYS A 69 13.86 2.42 5.05
N TRP A 70 13.36 2.36 3.82
CA TRP A 70 11.93 2.27 3.53
C TRP A 70 11.29 1.08 4.25
N LYS A 71 11.92 -0.10 4.24
CA LYS A 71 11.39 -1.28 4.93
C LYS A 71 11.27 -1.06 6.44
N THR A 72 12.30 -0.49 7.08
CA THR A 72 12.25 -0.15 8.50
C THR A 72 11.15 0.85 8.82
N GLU A 73 10.95 1.86 7.97
CA GLU A 73 9.88 2.85 8.13
C GLU A 73 8.48 2.20 8.00
N GLN A 74 8.31 1.28 7.05
CA GLN A 74 7.06 0.52 6.89
C GLN A 74 6.75 -0.37 8.10
N GLU A 75 7.76 -1.08 8.62
CA GLU A 75 7.62 -1.90 9.82
C GLU A 75 7.25 -1.04 11.05
N ALA A 76 7.88 0.12 11.20
CA ALA A 76 7.56 1.07 12.26
C ALA A 76 6.14 1.63 12.13
N ALA A 77 5.73 2.01 10.92
CA ALA A 77 4.38 2.51 10.64
C ALA A 77 3.31 1.44 10.92
N LYS A 78 3.56 0.19 10.51
CA LYS A 78 2.68 -0.96 10.80
C LYS A 78 2.54 -1.17 12.30
N LYS A 79 3.65 -1.20 13.03
CA LYS A 79 3.62 -1.35 14.50
C LYS A 79 2.83 -0.22 15.17
N ALA A 80 3.08 1.03 14.78
CA ALA A 80 2.36 2.18 15.33
C ALA A 80 0.85 2.15 15.01
N TYR A 81 0.48 1.56 13.87
CA TYR A 81 -0.92 1.32 13.53
C TYR A 81 -1.54 0.22 14.41
N GLU A 82 -0.89 -0.93 14.53
CA GLU A 82 -1.33 -2.04 15.39
C GLU A 82 -1.50 -1.60 16.84
N ASP A 83 -0.56 -0.80 17.37
CA ASP A 83 -0.65 -0.23 18.72
C ASP A 83 -1.85 0.70 18.90
N ARG A 84 -2.26 1.44 17.86
CA ARG A 84 -3.49 2.26 17.88
C ARG A 84 -4.74 1.39 17.86
N VAL A 85 -4.76 0.35 17.04
CA VAL A 85 -5.87 -0.62 16.96
C VAL A 85 -6.04 -1.37 18.28
N ALA A 86 -4.93 -1.74 18.94
CA ALA A 86 -4.96 -2.43 20.23
C ALA A 86 -5.56 -1.59 21.37
N LYS A 87 -5.54 -0.25 21.24
CA LYS A 87 -6.12 0.68 22.21
C LYS A 87 -7.62 0.93 22.01
N LEU A 88 -8.23 0.38 20.95
CA LEU A 88 -9.66 0.51 20.72
C LEU A 88 -10.45 -0.23 21.80
N SER A 89 -11.59 0.34 22.21
CA SER A 89 -12.53 -0.36 23.08
C SER A 89 -13.17 -1.54 22.33
N ALA A 90 -13.59 -2.59 23.05
CA ALA A 90 -14.20 -3.78 22.45
C ALA A 90 -15.33 -3.48 21.43
N PRO A 91 -16.33 -2.61 21.71
CA PRO A 91 -17.38 -2.32 20.72
C PRO A 91 -16.86 -1.60 19.47
N VAL A 92 -15.87 -0.71 19.62
CA VAL A 92 -15.27 0.01 18.49
C VAL A 92 -14.41 -0.95 17.66
N LYS A 93 -13.62 -1.81 18.31
CA LYS A 93 -12.80 -2.83 17.66
C LYS A 93 -13.65 -3.76 16.81
N ALA A 94 -14.81 -4.20 17.30
CA ALA A 94 -15.71 -5.06 16.53
C ALA A 94 -16.20 -4.39 15.23
N GLN A 95 -16.56 -3.10 15.27
CA GLN A 95 -16.96 -2.36 14.06
C GLN A 95 -15.78 -2.10 13.14
N TYR A 96 -14.62 -1.76 13.69
CA TYR A 96 -13.39 -1.58 12.93
C TYR A 96 -12.99 -2.85 12.18
N ASP A 97 -13.01 -4.02 12.84
CA ASP A 97 -12.67 -5.30 12.21
C ASP A 97 -13.64 -5.61 11.05
N LYS A 98 -14.94 -5.30 11.20
CA LYS A 98 -15.94 -5.43 10.13
C LYS A 98 -15.62 -4.51 8.95
N LEU A 99 -15.28 -3.24 9.20
CA LEU A 99 -14.92 -2.29 8.15
C LEU A 99 -13.68 -2.75 7.37
N ILE A 100 -12.66 -3.27 8.07
CA ILE A 100 -11.45 -3.80 7.43
C ILE A 100 -11.77 -5.03 6.57
N SER A 101 -12.63 -5.94 7.03
CA SER A 101 -13.06 -7.10 6.21
C SER A 101 -13.74 -6.65 4.92
N LEU A 102 -14.70 -5.73 5.02
CA LEU A 102 -15.42 -5.20 3.86
C LEU A 102 -14.48 -4.50 2.87
N ARG A 103 -13.52 -3.71 3.37
CA ARG A 103 -12.52 -3.06 2.52
C ARG A 103 -11.68 -4.10 1.77
N ARG A 104 -11.20 -5.13 2.46
CA ARG A 104 -10.41 -6.22 1.84
C ARG A 104 -11.21 -6.96 0.77
N GLU A 105 -12.48 -7.26 1.04
CA GLU A 105 -13.37 -7.90 0.07
C GLU A 105 -13.57 -7.02 -1.17
N ALA A 106 -13.83 -5.72 -0.99
CA ALA A 106 -13.96 -4.78 -2.09
C ALA A 106 -12.68 -4.68 -2.94
N GLU A 107 -11.51 -4.65 -2.31
CA GLU A 107 -10.21 -4.66 -2.99
C GLU A 107 -10.00 -5.94 -3.81
N LYS A 108 -10.33 -7.11 -3.25
CA LYS A 108 -10.24 -8.39 -3.96
C LYS A 108 -11.17 -8.44 -5.17
N ILE A 109 -12.41 -7.96 -5.03
CA ILE A 109 -13.35 -7.87 -6.15
C ILE A 109 -12.74 -7.01 -7.26
N ARG A 110 -12.31 -5.78 -6.95
CA ARG A 110 -11.69 -4.87 -7.94
C ARG A 110 -10.44 -5.45 -8.60
N TYR A 111 -9.59 -6.12 -7.83
CA TYR A 111 -8.38 -6.73 -8.35
C TYR A 111 -8.67 -7.86 -9.33
N ASN A 112 -9.72 -8.66 -9.08
CA ASN A 112 -10.06 -9.81 -9.91
C ASN A 112 -10.89 -9.47 -11.17
N LEU A 113 -11.34 -8.22 -11.32
CA LEU A 113 -11.97 -7.74 -12.56
C LEU A 113 -10.97 -7.68 -13.72
N SER A 114 -11.49 -7.77 -14.95
CA SER A 114 -10.69 -7.44 -16.14
C SER A 114 -10.26 -5.96 -16.08
N PRO A 115 -9.17 -5.58 -16.77
CA PRO A 115 -8.74 -4.19 -16.82
C PRO A 115 -9.87 -3.23 -17.25
N GLU A 116 -10.64 -3.62 -18.26
CA GLU A 116 -11.74 -2.83 -18.83
C GLU A 116 -12.88 -2.67 -17.83
N ALA A 117 -13.29 -3.76 -17.16
CA ALA A 117 -14.34 -3.71 -16.15
C ALA A 117 -13.90 -2.94 -14.89
N ARG A 118 -12.61 -2.93 -14.56
CA ARG A 118 -12.06 -2.15 -13.45
C ARG A 118 -12.10 -0.66 -13.75
N GLU A 119 -11.77 -0.27 -14.98
CA GLU A 119 -11.84 1.12 -15.45
C GLU A 119 -13.30 1.63 -15.41
N GLU A 120 -14.23 0.88 -16.02
CA GLU A 120 -15.65 1.22 -16.01
C GLU A 120 -16.23 1.33 -14.59
N LEU A 121 -15.86 0.40 -13.70
CA LEU A 121 -16.30 0.45 -12.30
C LEU A 121 -15.66 1.60 -11.51
N GLY A 122 -14.39 1.93 -11.80
CA GLY A 122 -13.65 3.01 -11.15
C GLY A 122 -14.27 4.39 -11.37
N ASP A 123 -14.91 4.59 -12.53
CA ASP A 123 -15.64 5.83 -12.82
C ASP A 123 -16.94 5.98 -12.01
N LEU A 124 -17.51 4.86 -11.53
CA LEU A 124 -18.78 4.83 -10.81
C LEU A 124 -18.62 4.82 -9.29
N ILE A 125 -17.54 4.23 -8.78
CA ILE A 125 -17.31 4.02 -7.35
C ILE A 125 -15.90 4.52 -7.00
N ARG A 126 -15.81 5.77 -6.55
CA ARG A 126 -14.60 6.40 -6.00
C ARG A 126 -14.44 6.14 -4.51
#